data_AF-A0A225STU3-F1
#
_entry.id   AF-A0A225STU3-F1
#
_cell.length_a   1.000
_cell.length_b   1.000
_cell.length_c   1.000
_cell.angle_alpha   90.00
_cell.angle_beta   90.00
_cell.angle_gamma   90.00
#
_symmetry.space_group_name_H-M   'P 1'
#
loop_
_entity.id
_entity.type
_entity.pdbx_description
1 polymer ?
#
loop_
_entity_poly.entity_id
_entity_poly.type
_entity_poly.pdbx_seq_one_letter_code
_entity_poly.pdbx_strand_id
1 'polypeptide(L)'
;MNWLKLLDVTWEAIGSGTVFRMNSVSPYESLVDFMVVDIPGDERPFALVVSTGRKAGRILVKLPPDALWSEGHGLSLPWIVENWAKWIYPECPVEEVLILPNYEIDGAEEFPLIV
;
A
#
# COMPACT_ATOMS: atom_id res chain seq x y z
N MET A 1 -5.03 -6.37 -14.25
CA MET A 1 -4.14 -6.11 -13.10
C MET A 1 -2.81 -6.79 -13.28
N ASN A 2 -1.73 -6.01 -13.44
CA ASN A 2 -0.36 -6.50 -13.53
C ASN A 2 0.35 -6.36 -12.16
N TRP A 3 0.39 -7.45 -11.38
CA TRP A 3 1.07 -7.47 -10.09
C TRP A 3 2.59 -7.55 -10.25
N LEU A 4 3.31 -6.66 -9.60
CA LEU A 4 4.78 -6.67 -9.54
C LEU A 4 5.23 -7.11 -8.15
N LYS A 5 6.42 -7.69 -8.02
CA LYS A 5 7.01 -7.84 -6.68
C LYS A 5 7.41 -6.48 -6.15
N LEU A 6 7.17 -6.23 -4.86
CA LEU A 6 7.51 -4.97 -4.22
C LEU A 6 9.01 -4.63 -4.36
N LEU A 7 9.88 -5.63 -4.31
CA LEU A 7 11.33 -5.42 -4.42
C LEU A 7 11.83 -5.27 -5.86
N ASP A 8 10.99 -5.51 -6.86
CA ASP A 8 11.38 -5.45 -8.27
C ASP A 8 11.01 -4.10 -8.92
N VAL A 9 10.29 -3.22 -8.22
CA VAL A 9 9.92 -1.90 -8.75
C VAL A 9 11.02 -0.87 -8.56
N THR A 10 11.14 0.06 -9.51
CA THR A 10 12.12 1.16 -9.47
C THR A 10 11.55 2.44 -8.85
N TRP A 11 10.49 2.34 -8.06
CA TRP A 11 9.82 3.50 -7.48
C TRP A 11 10.52 3.97 -6.21
N GLU A 12 10.59 5.27 -6.00
CA GLU A 12 11.10 5.85 -4.76
C GLU A 12 9.98 6.20 -3.77
N ALA A 13 8.78 6.44 -4.31
CA ALA A 13 7.61 6.87 -3.56
C ALA A 13 6.39 5.99 -3.85
N ILE A 14 5.51 5.88 -2.85
CA ILE A 14 4.24 5.17 -2.92
C ILE A 14 3.11 6.18 -2.67
N GLY A 15 2.20 6.28 -3.63
CA GLY A 15 1.05 7.19 -3.58
C GLY A 15 -0.19 6.57 -2.94
N SER A 16 -1.18 7.41 -2.67
CA SER A 16 -2.53 6.95 -2.32
C SER A 16 -3.12 6.10 -3.45
N GLY A 17 -3.84 5.04 -3.10
CA GLY A 17 -4.41 4.07 -4.03
C GLY A 17 -3.50 2.87 -4.29
N THR A 18 -2.20 2.96 -3.99
CA THR A 18 -1.29 1.80 -4.12
C THR A 18 -1.73 0.65 -3.24
N VAL A 19 -1.68 -0.55 -3.79
CA VAL A 19 -2.17 -1.77 -3.15
C VAL A 19 -1.03 -2.75 -2.97
N PHE A 20 -0.85 -3.24 -1.74
CA PHE A 20 0.00 -4.37 -1.42
C PHE A 20 -0.85 -5.63 -1.33
N ARG A 21 -0.44 -6.70 -2.00
CA ARG A 21 -1.08 -8.02 -1.92
C ARG A 21 -0.12 -9.04 -1.35
N MET A 22 -0.62 -9.87 -0.46
CA MET A 22 0.21 -10.85 0.22
C MET A 22 -0.57 -12.02 0.78
N ASN A 23 0.15 -13.12 1.03
CA ASN A 23 -0.36 -14.20 1.83
C ASN A 23 -0.62 -13.71 3.26
N SER A 24 -1.70 -14.17 3.86
CA SER A 24 -2.07 -13.79 5.23
C SER A 24 -2.59 -14.97 6.03
N VAL A 25 -2.65 -14.75 7.34
CA VAL A 25 -3.18 -15.71 8.32
C VAL A 25 -4.46 -15.19 8.97
N SER A 26 -5.17 -16.07 9.66
CA SER A 26 -6.35 -15.71 10.46
C SER A 26 -6.04 -14.50 11.36
N PRO A 27 -6.92 -13.48 11.40
CA PRO A 27 -8.31 -13.48 10.97
C PRO A 27 -8.59 -12.98 9.54
N TYR A 28 -7.56 -12.84 8.70
CA TYR A 28 -7.72 -12.58 7.27
C TYR A 28 -7.95 -13.88 6.50
N GLU A 29 -8.34 -13.75 5.23
CA GLU A 29 -8.30 -14.83 4.24
C GLU A 29 -6.84 -15.27 3.97
N SER A 30 -6.63 -16.30 3.15
CA SER A 30 -5.27 -16.74 2.79
C SER A 30 -4.49 -15.71 1.97
N LEU A 31 -5.20 -14.75 1.38
CA LEU A 31 -4.65 -13.66 0.58
C LEU A 31 -5.41 -12.38 0.94
N VAL A 32 -4.70 -11.28 1.18
CA VAL A 32 -5.28 -10.00 1.54
C VAL A 32 -4.62 -8.87 0.76
N ASP A 33 -5.39 -7.81 0.54
CA ASP A 33 -4.90 -6.58 -0.03
C ASP A 33 -4.98 -5.44 1.01
N PHE A 34 -3.90 -4.67 1.11
CA PHE A 34 -3.83 -3.44 1.88
C PHE A 34 -3.61 -2.26 0.94
N MET A 35 -4.48 -1.26 1.01
CA MET A 35 -4.41 -0.06 0.18
C MET A 35 -3.90 1.13 0.97
N VAL A 36 -3.00 1.90 0.38
CA VAL A 36 -2.56 3.20 0.90
C VAL A 36 -3.66 4.22 0.69
N VAL A 37 -4.02 4.96 1.74
CA VAL A 37 -4.98 6.07 1.68
C VAL A 37 -4.32 7.34 2.18
N ASP A 38 -4.70 8.46 1.59
CA ASP A 38 -4.39 9.80 2.06
C ASP A 38 -5.58 10.33 2.88
N ILE A 39 -5.28 10.90 4.04
CA ILE A 39 -6.20 11.49 5.01
C ILE A 39 -5.82 12.97 5.14
N PRO A 40 -6.39 13.85 4.29
CA PRO A 40 -6.05 15.26 4.28
C PRO A 40 -6.29 15.92 5.64
N GLY A 41 -5.30 16.71 6.10
CA GLY A 41 -5.39 17.46 7.35
C GLY A 41 -5.05 16.67 8.62
N ASP A 42 -4.67 15.40 8.50
CA ASP A 42 -4.12 14.62 9.61
C ASP A 42 -2.61 14.87 9.77
N GLU A 43 -2.09 14.82 11.01
CA GLU A 43 -0.63 14.87 11.28
C GLU A 43 0.10 13.68 10.66
N ARG A 44 -0.60 12.54 10.50
CA ARG A 44 -0.13 11.34 9.80
C ARG A 44 -1.05 11.09 8.60
N PRO A 45 -0.77 11.74 7.45
CA PRO A 45 -1.69 11.78 6.33
C PRO A 45 -1.85 10.42 5.65
N PHE A 46 -0.85 9.52 5.75
CA PHE A 46 -0.91 8.22 5.10
C PHE A 46 -1.25 7.08 6.06
N ALA A 47 -2.22 6.28 5.66
CA ALA A 47 -2.63 5.07 6.34
C ALA A 47 -2.71 3.88 5.36
N LEU A 48 -2.64 2.66 5.89
CA LEU A 48 -3.06 1.47 5.16
C LEU A 48 -4.45 1.06 5.63
N VAL A 49 -5.33 0.77 4.69
CA VAL A 49 -6.64 0.16 4.94
C VAL A 49 -6.68 -1.24 4.37
N VAL A 50 -7.37 -2.15 5.06
CA VAL A 50 -7.68 -3.46 4.49
C VAL A 50 -8.70 -3.26 3.38
N SER A 51 -8.37 -3.62 2.14
CA SER A 51 -9.23 -3.37 0.97
C SER A 51 -10.04 -4.60 0.55
N THR A 52 -9.67 -5.80 1.01
CA THR A 52 -10.36 -7.05 0.65
C THR A 52 -10.76 -7.88 1.87
N GLY A 53 -11.68 -8.83 1.63
CA GLY A 53 -12.04 -9.84 2.61
C GLY A 53 -12.85 -9.34 3.81
N ARG A 54 -12.94 -10.17 4.85
CA ARG A 54 -13.81 -9.97 6.02
C ARG A 54 -13.48 -8.72 6.82
N LYS A 55 -12.24 -8.24 6.74
CA LYS A 55 -11.76 -7.05 7.45
C LYS A 55 -11.75 -5.79 6.58
N ALA A 56 -12.25 -5.85 5.35
CA ALA A 56 -12.28 -4.71 4.44
C ALA A 56 -12.89 -3.45 5.08
N GLY A 57 -12.33 -2.28 4.76
CA GLY A 57 -12.74 -0.97 5.27
C GLY A 57 -12.15 -0.59 6.63
N ARG A 58 -11.30 -1.43 7.23
CA ARG A 58 -10.61 -1.10 8.48
C ARG A 58 -9.26 -0.45 8.22
N ILE A 59 -8.97 0.63 8.94
CA ILE A 59 -7.60 1.16 9.04
C ILE A 59 -6.74 0.11 9.75
N LEU A 60 -5.69 -0.34 9.07
CA LEU A 60 -4.67 -1.23 9.60
C LEU A 60 -3.70 -0.43 10.47
N VAL A 61 -3.12 0.62 9.90
CA VAL A 61 -2.10 1.45 10.55
C VAL A 61 -2.06 2.85 9.94
N LYS A 62 -1.80 3.86 10.77
CA LYS A 62 -1.33 5.18 10.31
C LYS A 62 0.17 5.23 10.47
N LEU A 63 0.88 5.46 9.37
CA LEU A 63 2.33 5.40 9.37
C LEU A 63 2.93 6.64 10.03
N PRO A 64 4.11 6.52 10.68
CA PRO A 64 4.77 7.64 11.32
C PRO A 64 5.37 8.63 10.30
N PRO A 65 5.72 9.87 10.72
CA PRO A 65 6.26 10.89 9.82
C PRO A 65 7.55 10.52 9.08
N ASP A 66 8.38 9.64 9.64
CA ASP A 66 9.61 9.15 8.99
C ASP A 66 9.33 8.19 7.83
N ALA A 67 8.10 7.66 7.71
CA ALA A 67 7.66 6.90 6.55
C ALA A 67 7.36 7.78 5.33
N LEU A 68 7.27 9.10 5.50
CA LEU A 68 6.96 10.02 4.43
C LEU A 68 8.14 10.14 3.46
N TRP A 69 7.82 10.27 2.18
CA TRP A 69 8.82 10.54 1.16
C TRP A 69 9.29 12.00 1.29
N SER A 70 10.60 12.22 1.37
CA SER A 70 11.17 13.54 1.67
C SER A 70 11.01 14.55 0.54
N GLU A 71 10.79 14.09 -0.70
CA GLU A 71 10.78 14.94 -1.89
C GLU A 71 9.37 15.28 -2.39
N GLY A 72 8.31 14.84 -1.70
CA GLY A 72 6.95 15.13 -2.14
C GLY A 72 5.86 14.51 -1.29
N HIS A 73 4.71 14.29 -1.91
CA HIS A 73 3.52 13.77 -1.25
C HIS A 73 3.39 12.26 -1.48
N GLY A 74 3.78 11.45 -0.50
CA GLY A 74 3.74 10.00 -0.58
C GLY A 74 4.48 9.33 0.57
N LEU A 75 4.52 8.00 0.54
CA LEU A 75 5.33 7.17 1.42
C LEU A 75 6.67 6.83 0.76
N SER A 76 7.75 6.78 1.53
CA SER A 76 9.06 6.32 1.06
C SER A 76 9.04 4.81 0.85
N LEU A 77 9.26 4.35 -0.39
CA LEU A 77 9.32 2.91 -0.69
C LEU A 77 10.45 2.22 0.08
N PRO A 78 11.69 2.76 0.14
CA PRO A 78 12.75 2.18 0.95
C PRO A 78 12.36 2.03 2.42
N TRP A 79 11.69 3.04 3.00
CA TRP A 79 11.22 2.96 4.38
C TRP A 79 10.21 1.83 4.56
N ILE A 80 9.23 1.71 3.65
CA ILE A 80 8.22 0.64 3.68
C ILE A 80 8.88 -0.74 3.65
N VAL A 81 9.88 -0.93 2.79
CA VAL A 81 10.60 -2.19 2.68
C VAL A 81 11.34 -2.52 3.98
N GLU A 82 12.09 -1.57 4.52
CA GLU A 82 12.87 -1.75 5.76
C GLU A 82 11.97 -1.97 6.99
N ASN A 83 10.79 -1.35 7.01
CA ASN A 83 9.91 -1.32 8.18
C ASN A 83 8.68 -2.24 8.07
N TRP A 84 8.61 -3.05 7.00
CA TRP A 84 7.45 -3.87 6.65
C TRP A 84 6.92 -4.68 7.83
N ALA A 85 7.76 -5.55 8.41
CA ALA A 85 7.36 -6.44 9.48
C ALA A 85 7.03 -5.69 10.78
N LYS A 86 7.64 -4.52 11.00
CA LYS A 86 7.44 -3.74 12.23
C LYS A 86 6.11 -3.00 12.23
N TRP A 87 5.72 -2.44 11.08
CA TRP A 87 4.60 -1.50 11.01
C TRP A 87 3.39 -2.02 10.24
N ILE A 88 3.59 -2.92 9.29
CA ILE A 88 2.53 -3.33 8.36
C ILE A 88 2.09 -4.75 8.67
N TYR A 89 2.94 -5.75 8.40
CA TYR A 89 2.53 -7.14 8.53
C TYR A 89 3.70 -8.11 8.70
N PRO A 90 4.04 -8.54 9.93
CA PRO A 90 5.17 -9.43 10.20
C PRO A 90 4.97 -10.87 9.71
N GLU A 91 3.73 -11.32 9.51
CA GLU A 91 3.43 -12.71 9.15
C GLU A 91 3.74 -13.04 7.68
N CYS A 92 4.02 -12.04 6.84
CA CYS A 92 4.45 -12.24 5.46
C CYS A 92 5.76 -11.47 5.20
N PRO A 93 6.81 -12.14 4.70
CA PRO A 93 8.08 -11.49 4.37
C PRO A 93 7.93 -10.53 3.20
N VAL A 94 8.68 -9.41 3.23
CA VAL A 94 8.56 -8.32 2.25
C VAL A 94 8.88 -8.78 0.83
N GLU A 95 9.71 -9.80 0.68
CA GLU A 95 10.12 -10.43 -0.58
C GLU A 95 8.96 -11.13 -1.31
N GLU A 96 7.91 -11.52 -0.58
CA GLU A 96 6.71 -12.16 -1.13
C GLU A 96 5.58 -11.17 -1.43
N VAL A 97 5.76 -9.90 -1.08
CA VAL A 97 4.74 -8.87 -1.24
C VAL A 97 4.65 -8.44 -2.70
N LEU A 98 3.42 -8.42 -3.20
CA LEU A 98 3.10 -7.90 -4.52
C LEU A 98 2.55 -6.48 -4.40
N ILE A 99 2.72 -5.67 -5.44
CA ILE A 99 2.29 -4.28 -5.50
C ILE A 99 1.54 -3.97 -6.81
N LEU A 100 0.52 -3.12 -6.71
CA LEU A 100 -0.14 -2.44 -7.83
C LEU A 100 -0.23 -0.93 -7.54
N PRO A 101 -0.08 -0.05 -8.55
CA PRO A 101 -0.26 1.39 -8.36
C PRO A 101 -1.68 1.78 -7.89
N ASN A 102 -2.69 1.08 -8.39
CA ASN A 102 -4.10 1.21 -8.04
C ASN A 102 -4.86 -0.02 -8.55
N TYR A 103 -6.09 -0.25 -8.09
CA TYR A 103 -6.96 -1.20 -8.76
C TYR A 103 -7.35 -0.68 -10.14
N GLU A 104 -7.22 -1.54 -11.14
CA GLU A 104 -7.71 -1.31 -12.49
C GLU A 104 -9.21 -1.64 -12.55
N ILE A 105 -9.96 -0.86 -13.33
CA ILE A 105 -11.34 -1.15 -13.69
C ILE A 105 -11.35 -1.74 -15.10
N ASP A 106 -11.83 -2.97 -15.24
CA ASP A 106 -11.93 -3.63 -16.54
C ASP A 106 -12.82 -2.81 -17.49
N GLY A 107 -12.29 -2.47 -18.67
CA GLY A 107 -13.02 -1.74 -19.71
C GLY A 107 -13.17 -0.23 -19.48
N ALA A 108 -12.51 0.34 -18.46
CA ALA A 108 -12.43 1.79 -18.30
C ALA A 108 -11.33 2.36 -19.21
N GLU A 109 -11.65 3.44 -19.93
CA GLU A 109 -10.64 4.27 -20.60
C GLU A 109 -9.92 5.13 -19.55
N GLU A 110 -8.59 5.16 -19.59
CA GLU A 110 -7.82 6.10 -18.78
C GLU A 110 -8.03 7.52 -19.34
N PHE A 111 -8.64 8.38 -18.53
CA PHE A 111 -8.64 9.80 -18.84
C PHE A 111 -7.27 10.38 -18.49
N PRO A 112 -6.65 11.17 -19.38
CA PRO A 112 -5.41 11.84 -19.06
C PRO A 112 -5.63 12.75 -17.85
N LEU A 113 -4.71 12.70 -16.88
CA LEU A 113 -4.66 13.63 -15.77
C LEU A 113 -4.57 15.06 -16.33
N ILE A 114 -5.63 15.85 -16.13
CA ILE A 114 -5.58 17.29 -16.34
C ILE A 114 -4.86 17.86 -15.12
N VAL A 115 -3.55 18.09 -15.28
CA VAL A 115 -2.72 18.86 -14.34
C VAL A 115 -2.88 20.35 -14.56
#